data_AF-A0A977L265-F1
#
_entry.id   AF-A0A977L265-F1
#
_cell.length_a   1.000
_cell.length_b   1.000
_cell.length_c   1.000
_cell.angle_alpha   90.00
_cell.angle_beta   90.00
_cell.angle_gamma   90.00
#
_symmetry.space_group_name_H-M   'P 1'
#
loop_
_entity.id
_entity.type
_entity.pdbx_description
1 polymer ?
#
loop_
_entity_poly.entity_id
_entity_poly.type
_entity_poly.pdbx_seq_one_letter_code
_entity_poly.pdbx_strand_id
1 'polypeptide(L)'
;MQWGQEHYRDRTFAKDSLIPTRPGLLYLVHQGRVRLSSQAMGGSNSSSEKELGEGEFLLGFFGLGQPLEIPTQGAFRYEAYAHLEQTAVIWLYWNELKQWPSLYLTILEQFHQVQQRQLVWMSILGEKSTLMRLLNFLILLLRESGEKTDTECYLPYFISQAQIGSAIRSNRVTITRLMVKLREQGVIVPHANNFIMISPGKLYQTYGIRLETAP
;
A
#
# COMPACT_ATOMS: atom_id res chain seq x y z
N MET A 1 -13.63 -21.31 19.15
CA MET A 1 -12.76 -20.11 19.12
C MET A 1 -11.51 -20.25 20.02
N GLN A 2 -10.92 -21.44 20.21
CA GLN A 2 -9.82 -21.63 21.17
C GLN A 2 -8.44 -21.97 20.54
N TRP A 3 -8.37 -22.35 19.26
CA TRP A 3 -7.11 -22.77 18.61
C TRP A 3 -6.14 -21.61 18.31
N GLY A 4 -6.66 -20.43 18.02
CA GLY A 4 -5.84 -19.31 17.59
C GLY A 4 -4.80 -18.89 18.64
N GLN A 5 -5.17 -18.86 19.92
CA GLN A 5 -4.31 -18.33 20.98
C GLN A 5 -3.08 -19.21 21.28
N GLU A 6 -3.09 -20.50 20.92
CA GLU A 6 -1.97 -21.42 21.20
C GLU A 6 -0.93 -21.51 20.07
N HIS A 7 -1.30 -21.17 18.84
CA HIS A 7 -0.46 -21.42 17.65
C HIS A 7 -0.16 -20.20 16.80
N TYR A 8 -0.89 -19.11 16.94
CA TYR A 8 -0.50 -17.85 16.32
C TYR A 8 0.24 -16.97 17.31
N ARG A 9 1.14 -16.13 16.81
CA ARG A 9 1.67 -15.03 17.60
C ARG A 9 1.00 -13.75 17.13
N ASP A 10 0.41 -13.05 18.09
CA ASP A 10 -0.19 -11.74 17.96
C ASP A 10 0.79 -10.71 18.50
N ARG A 11 0.89 -9.57 17.82
CA ARG A 11 1.47 -8.37 18.42
C ARG A 11 0.84 -7.12 17.85
N THR A 12 0.62 -6.15 18.73
CA THR A 12 0.23 -4.78 18.37
C THR A 12 1.45 -3.87 18.31
N PHE A 13 1.46 -3.01 17.30
CA PHE A 13 2.55 -2.12 16.95
C PHE A 13 2.07 -0.66 16.91
N ALA A 14 2.91 0.24 17.43
CA ALA A 14 2.70 1.69 17.31
C ALA A 14 2.99 2.14 15.88
N LYS A 15 2.47 3.31 15.49
CA LYS A 15 2.69 3.86 14.14
C LYS A 15 4.18 3.96 13.81
N ASP A 16 4.51 3.67 12.55
CA ASP A 16 5.83 3.68 11.94
C ASP A 16 6.85 2.72 12.59
N SER A 17 6.43 1.86 13.52
CA SER A 17 7.31 0.85 14.10
C SER A 17 7.54 -0.33 13.16
N LEU A 18 8.78 -0.84 13.17
CA LEU A 18 9.18 -2.00 12.39
C LEU A 18 8.49 -3.26 12.92
N ILE A 19 7.81 -3.98 12.04
CA ILE A 19 7.25 -5.29 12.32
C ILE A 19 8.35 -6.32 12.02
N PRO A 20 8.78 -7.12 13.02
CA PRO A 20 9.77 -8.16 12.79
C PRO A 20 9.24 -9.19 11.82
N THR A 21 9.89 -9.30 10.67
CA THR A 21 9.53 -10.28 9.64
C THR A 21 10.62 -11.31 9.42
N ARG A 22 10.19 -12.50 9.02
CA ARG A 22 11.04 -13.65 8.74
C ARG A 22 10.54 -14.33 7.46
N PRO A 23 11.45 -14.68 6.55
CA PRO A 23 11.19 -15.60 5.44
C PRO A 23 10.38 -16.84 5.81
N GLY A 24 9.39 -17.20 4.98
CA GLY A 24 8.59 -18.43 5.11
C GLY A 24 7.51 -18.40 6.19
N LEU A 25 7.34 -17.28 6.89
CA LEU A 25 6.17 -17.03 7.73
C LEU A 25 5.11 -16.26 6.96
N LEU A 26 3.86 -16.64 7.20
CA LEU A 26 2.69 -15.88 6.78
C LEU A 26 2.34 -14.87 7.86
N TYR A 27 2.10 -13.62 7.46
CA TYR A 27 1.53 -12.59 8.34
C TYR A 27 0.14 -12.19 7.84
N LEU A 28 -0.77 -12.00 8.78
CA LEU A 28 -2.13 -11.52 8.57
C LEU A 28 -2.33 -10.25 9.39
N VAL A 29 -2.84 -9.20 8.76
CA VAL A 29 -3.21 -7.98 9.48
C VAL A 29 -4.53 -8.21 10.18
N HIS A 30 -4.54 -8.16 11.51
CA HIS A 30 -5.74 -8.34 12.33
C HIS A 30 -6.41 -7.01 12.66
N GLN A 31 -5.64 -5.93 12.75
CA GLN A 31 -6.15 -4.58 12.98
C GLN A 31 -5.18 -3.56 12.38
N GLY A 32 -5.71 -2.41 11.94
CA GLY A 32 -4.89 -1.34 11.39
C GLY A 32 -4.40 -1.65 9.97
N ARG A 33 -3.15 -1.25 9.68
CA ARG A 33 -2.60 -1.36 8.32
C ARG A 33 -1.10 -1.50 8.37
N VAL A 34 -0.56 -2.39 7.54
CA VAL A 34 0.88 -2.59 7.38
C VAL A 34 1.33 -1.92 6.08
N ARG A 35 2.43 -1.19 6.14
CA ARG A 35 3.14 -0.62 4.98
C ARG A 35 4.32 -1.52 4.66
N LEU A 36 4.41 -2.00 3.41
CA LEU A 36 5.57 -2.75 2.93
C LEU A 36 6.46 -1.85 2.10
N SER A 37 7.76 -1.94 2.35
CA SER A 37 8.75 -1.17 1.62
C SER A 37 9.96 -2.00 1.21
N SER A 38 10.71 -1.52 0.22
CA SER A 38 12.00 -2.08 -0.16
C SER A 38 13.12 -1.06 -0.21
N GLN A 39 14.35 -1.53 -0.07
CA GLN A 39 15.57 -0.75 -0.24
C GLN A 39 16.59 -1.58 -1.02
N ALA A 40 17.29 -0.96 -1.98
CA ALA A 40 18.33 -1.63 -2.74
C ALA A 40 19.54 -1.96 -1.84
N MET A 41 20.02 -3.19 -1.92
CA MET A 41 21.20 -3.68 -1.19
C MET A 41 22.42 -3.56 -2.11
N GLY A 42 23.03 -2.36 -2.25
CA GLY A 42 24.28 -2.22 -3.01
C GLY A 42 24.57 -0.91 -3.76
N GLY A 43 23.96 0.22 -3.41
CA GLY A 43 24.32 1.52 -3.99
C GLY A 43 25.50 2.17 -3.24
N SER A 44 26.72 2.02 -3.76
CA SER A 44 27.88 2.79 -3.29
C SER A 44 28.15 4.00 -4.20
N ASN A 45 28.07 5.21 -3.66
CA ASN A 45 28.85 6.40 -4.02
C ASN A 45 29.05 6.75 -5.52
N SER A 46 28.00 6.82 -6.33
CA SER A 46 28.05 7.59 -7.60
C SER A 46 27.27 8.89 -7.45
N SER A 47 27.96 10.02 -7.59
CA SER A 47 27.45 11.38 -7.32
C SER A 47 26.40 11.90 -8.31
N SER A 48 25.93 11.06 -9.24
CA SER A 48 25.06 11.49 -10.35
C SER A 48 23.63 10.90 -10.30
N GLU A 49 23.34 9.96 -9.39
CA GLU A 49 22.00 9.34 -9.22
C GLU A 49 21.30 9.72 -7.90
N LYS A 50 21.86 10.67 -7.14
CA LYS A 50 21.35 11.11 -5.84
C LYS A 50 19.97 11.78 -5.86
N GLU A 51 19.40 12.06 -7.03
CA GLU A 51 18.09 12.74 -7.15
C GLU A 51 16.89 11.79 -7.25
N LEU A 52 17.11 10.51 -7.53
CA LEU A 52 16.10 9.45 -7.49
C LEU A 52 16.33 8.52 -6.28
N GLY A 53 16.59 9.13 -5.12
CA GLY A 53 16.46 8.52 -3.80
C GLY A 53 17.24 7.23 -3.58
N GLU A 54 18.45 7.35 -3.02
CA GLU A 54 18.92 6.37 -2.02
C GLU A 54 17.88 6.36 -0.89
N GLY A 55 16.84 5.52 -1.01
CA GLY A 55 15.65 5.67 -0.18
C GLY A 55 14.74 4.46 -0.21
N GLU A 56 13.94 4.36 0.85
CA GLU A 56 12.89 3.36 1.00
C GLU A 56 11.82 3.55 -0.10
N PHE A 57 11.53 2.50 -0.86
CA PHE A 57 10.48 2.45 -1.87
C PHE A 57 9.22 1.81 -1.28
N LEU A 58 8.11 2.55 -1.27
CA LEU A 58 6.81 2.01 -0.89
C LEU A 58 6.32 0.99 -1.92
N LEU A 59 6.05 -0.25 -1.48
CA LEU A 59 5.50 -1.33 -2.30
C LEU A 59 3.98 -1.47 -2.18
N GLY A 60 3.41 -0.97 -1.09
CA GLY A 60 1.97 -0.95 -0.90
C GLY A 60 1.56 -1.04 0.56
N PHE A 61 0.26 -1.18 0.75
CA PHE A 61 -0.36 -1.31 2.07
C PHE A 61 -1.15 -2.62 2.16
N PHE A 62 -1.20 -3.18 3.36
CA PHE A 62 -1.95 -4.38 3.68
C PHE A 62 -2.92 -4.07 4.82
N GLY A 63 -4.22 -4.27 4.58
CA GLY A 63 -5.29 -4.05 5.53
C GLY A 63 -5.82 -5.35 6.13
N LEU A 64 -6.90 -5.25 6.91
CA LEU A 64 -7.54 -6.36 7.62
C LEU A 64 -7.68 -7.63 6.75
N GLY A 65 -7.21 -8.75 7.26
CA GLY A 65 -7.31 -10.08 6.64
C GLY A 65 -6.39 -10.28 5.42
N GLN A 66 -5.69 -9.25 4.95
CA GLN A 66 -4.79 -9.39 3.81
C GLN A 66 -3.51 -10.10 4.23
N PRO A 67 -3.12 -11.17 3.52
CA PRO A 67 -1.89 -11.87 3.79
C PRO A 67 -0.69 -11.13 3.21
N LEU A 68 0.44 -11.20 3.92
CA LEU A 68 1.73 -10.79 3.40
C LEU A 68 2.79 -11.85 3.73
N GLU A 69 3.76 -11.98 2.84
CA GLU A 69 4.99 -12.74 3.03
C GLU A 69 6.15 -11.86 2.55
N ILE A 70 7.30 -11.96 3.21
CA ILE A 70 8.49 -11.20 2.82
C ILE A 70 9.24 -11.95 1.73
N PRO A 71 9.45 -11.33 0.55
CA PRO A 71 10.26 -11.94 -0.50
C PRO A 71 11.70 -12.18 0.00
N THR A 72 12.23 -13.36 -0.33
CA THR A 72 13.58 -13.78 0.08
C THR A 72 14.63 -13.61 -1.01
N GLN A 73 14.19 -13.32 -2.23
CA GLN A 73 15.04 -13.30 -3.41
C GLN A 73 15.23 -11.87 -3.92
N GLY A 74 16.47 -11.56 -4.34
CA GLY A 74 16.80 -10.34 -5.07
C GLY A 74 17.80 -9.43 -4.36
N ALA A 75 18.13 -8.33 -5.04
CA ALA A 75 19.06 -7.29 -4.57
C ALA A 75 18.39 -6.24 -3.65
N PHE A 76 17.28 -6.60 -3.00
CA PHE A 76 16.48 -5.68 -2.20
C PHE A 76 16.20 -6.25 -0.81
N ARG A 77 16.31 -5.38 0.20
CA ARG A 77 15.83 -5.63 1.55
C ARG A 77 14.38 -5.17 1.62
N TYR A 78 13.51 -6.01 2.16
CA TYR A 78 12.10 -5.72 2.34
C TYR A 78 11.78 -5.57 3.82
N GLU A 79 10.99 -4.56 4.16
CA GLU A 79 10.64 -4.24 5.54
C GLU A 79 9.15 -3.90 5.65
N ALA A 80 8.55 -4.36 6.74
CA ALA A 80 7.15 -4.10 7.06
C ALA A 80 7.07 -3.15 8.26
N TYR A 81 6.23 -2.13 8.14
CA TYR A 81 6.02 -1.12 9.17
C TYR A 81 4.54 -1.01 9.50
N ALA A 82 4.21 -0.81 10.76
CA ALA A 82 2.86 -0.40 11.13
C ALA A 82 2.57 0.99 10.54
N HIS A 83 1.52 1.12 9.72
CA HIS A 83 1.16 2.40 9.09
C HIS A 83 0.25 3.26 9.98
N LEU A 84 -0.53 2.60 10.83
CA LEU A 84 -1.46 3.22 11.77
C LEU A 84 -1.08 2.88 13.20
N GLU A 85 -1.57 3.69 14.13
CA GLU A 85 -1.53 3.33 15.55
C GLU A 85 -2.34 2.04 15.79
N GLN A 86 -1.91 1.26 16.77
CA GLN A 86 -2.55 -0.01 17.15
C GLN A 86 -2.71 -0.97 15.96
N THR A 87 -1.70 -1.07 15.11
CA THR A 87 -1.68 -2.07 14.04
C THR A 87 -1.35 -3.44 14.66
N ALA A 88 -2.32 -4.35 14.64
CA ALA A 88 -2.15 -5.72 15.14
C ALA A 88 -1.88 -6.68 13.99
N VAL A 89 -0.82 -7.47 14.13
CA VAL A 89 -0.41 -8.46 13.14
C VAL A 89 -0.31 -9.82 13.82
N ILE A 90 -0.83 -10.82 13.11
CA ILE A 90 -0.74 -12.22 13.47
C ILE A 90 0.26 -12.87 12.51
N TRP A 91 1.11 -13.77 13.01
CA TRP A 91 1.93 -14.61 12.13
C TRP A 91 1.90 -16.07 12.53
N LEU A 92 2.05 -16.92 11.51
CA LEU A 92 1.93 -18.37 11.59
C LEU A 92 2.76 -19.06 10.51
N TYR A 93 3.03 -20.34 10.71
CA TYR A 93 3.70 -21.15 9.71
C TYR A 93 2.70 -21.75 8.72
N TRP A 94 3.10 -21.86 7.45
CA TRP A 94 2.28 -22.50 6.41
C TRP A 94 1.90 -23.95 6.73
N ASN A 95 2.75 -24.68 7.46
CA ASN A 95 2.45 -26.05 7.86
C ASN A 95 1.30 -26.14 8.89
N GLU A 96 1.11 -25.12 9.73
CA GLU A 96 0.03 -25.05 10.73
C GLU A 96 -1.33 -24.86 10.05
N LEU A 97 -1.37 -24.22 8.87
CA LEU A 97 -2.58 -24.07 8.07
C LEU A 97 -3.10 -25.37 7.46
N LYS A 98 -2.27 -26.43 7.38
CA LYS A 98 -2.70 -27.72 6.81
C LYS A 98 -3.85 -28.34 7.61
N GLN A 99 -3.98 -27.98 8.89
CA GLN A 99 -5.07 -28.43 9.75
C GLN A 99 -6.40 -27.72 9.44
N TRP A 100 -6.38 -26.65 8.63
CA TRP A 100 -7.52 -25.79 8.32
C TRP A 100 -7.63 -25.52 6.81
N PRO A 101 -8.09 -26.51 6.00
CA PRO A 101 -8.09 -26.40 4.55
C PRO A 101 -8.89 -25.20 4.01
N SER A 102 -9.99 -24.83 4.66
CA SER A 102 -10.80 -23.67 4.27
C SER A 102 -10.02 -22.36 4.42
N LEU A 103 -9.37 -22.16 5.57
CA LEU A 103 -8.53 -20.98 5.82
C LEU A 103 -7.35 -20.94 4.85
N TYR A 104 -6.72 -22.08 4.59
CA TYR A 104 -5.63 -22.18 3.62
C TYR A 104 -6.06 -21.73 2.22
N LEU A 105 -7.22 -22.21 1.73
CA LEU A 105 -7.78 -21.79 0.44
C LEU A 105 -8.09 -20.29 0.41
N THR A 106 -8.73 -19.76 1.46
CA THR A 106 -8.99 -18.31 1.56
C THR A 106 -7.69 -17.50 1.49
N ILE A 107 -6.63 -17.92 2.17
CA ILE A 107 -5.33 -17.24 2.11
C ILE A 107 -4.73 -17.29 0.71
N LEU A 108 -4.79 -18.44 0.03
CA LEU A 108 -4.32 -18.57 -1.36
C LEU A 108 -5.09 -17.66 -2.32
N GLU A 109 -6.41 -17.58 -2.19
CA GLU A 109 -7.24 -16.66 -2.97
C GLU A 109 -6.83 -15.20 -2.73
N GLN A 110 -6.58 -14.83 -1.48
CA GLN A 110 -6.10 -13.47 -1.17
C GLN A 110 -4.73 -13.20 -1.78
N PHE A 111 -3.78 -14.14 -1.73
CA PHE A 111 -2.49 -13.99 -2.43
C PHE A 111 -2.65 -13.86 -3.94
N HIS A 112 -3.60 -14.56 -4.55
CA HIS A 112 -3.92 -14.36 -5.97
C HIS A 112 -4.35 -12.92 -6.25
N GLN A 113 -5.20 -12.33 -5.41
CA GLN A 113 -5.59 -10.92 -5.54
C GLN A 113 -4.39 -9.97 -5.38
N VAL A 114 -3.48 -10.26 -4.44
CA VAL A 114 -2.22 -9.51 -4.27
C VAL A 114 -1.38 -9.56 -5.55
N GLN A 115 -1.25 -10.73 -6.19
CA GLN A 115 -0.50 -10.88 -7.44
C GLN A 115 -1.14 -10.10 -8.60
N GLN A 116 -2.47 -10.14 -8.74
CA GLN A 116 -3.18 -9.34 -9.76
C GLN A 116 -2.93 -7.84 -9.57
N ARG A 117 -2.96 -7.36 -8.31
CA ARG A 117 -2.63 -5.97 -7.98
C ARG A 117 -1.22 -5.58 -8.41
N GLN A 118 -0.24 -6.47 -8.28
CA GLN A 118 1.13 -6.19 -8.73
C GLN A 118 1.20 -5.91 -10.23
N LEU A 119 0.37 -6.55 -11.05
CA LEU A 119 0.28 -6.26 -12.49
C LEU A 119 -0.20 -4.82 -12.73
N VAL A 120 -1.25 -4.39 -12.03
CA VAL A 120 -1.75 -3.01 -12.09
C VAL A 120 -0.65 -2.03 -11.66
N TRP A 121 0.08 -2.35 -10.59
CA TRP A 121 1.20 -1.53 -10.15
C TRP A 121 2.29 -1.40 -11.21
N MET A 122 2.66 -2.49 -11.87
CA MET A 122 3.65 -2.45 -12.95
C MET A 122 3.19 -1.59 -14.14
N SER A 123 1.90 -1.65 -14.50
CA SER A 123 1.34 -0.78 -15.54
C SER A 123 1.46 0.70 -15.15
N ILE A 124 1.19 1.03 -13.89
CA ILE A 124 1.35 2.40 -13.37
C ILE A 124 2.82 2.83 -13.43
N LEU A 125 3.76 1.97 -13.06
CA LEU A 125 5.18 2.30 -13.12
C LEU A 125 5.71 2.46 -14.55
N GLY A 126 5.09 1.79 -15.53
CA GLY A 126 5.43 1.91 -16.96
C GLY A 126 4.86 3.17 -17.63
N GLU A 127 3.90 3.86 -17.01
CA GLU A 127 3.27 5.06 -17.57
C GLU A 127 4.24 6.24 -17.59
N LYS A 128 4.37 6.90 -18.75
CA LYS A 128 5.35 7.97 -18.97
C LYS A 128 4.97 9.25 -18.21
N SER A 129 3.69 9.56 -18.14
CA SER A 129 3.20 10.77 -17.48
C SER A 129 3.18 10.62 -15.96
N THR A 130 4.00 11.40 -15.24
CA THR A 130 3.99 11.43 -13.76
C THR A 130 2.61 11.78 -13.18
N LEU A 131 1.85 12.64 -13.87
CA LEU A 131 0.48 12.97 -13.46
C LEU A 131 -0.43 11.74 -13.56
N MET A 132 -0.34 10.98 -14.65
CA MET A 132 -1.13 9.76 -14.81
C MET A 132 -0.69 8.68 -13.82
N ARG A 133 0.61 8.57 -13.54
CA ARG A 133 1.10 7.69 -12.46
C ARG A 133 0.48 8.04 -11.12
N LEU A 134 0.45 9.33 -10.76
CA LEU A 134 -0.15 9.80 -9.52
C LEU A 134 -1.65 9.49 -9.46
N LEU A 135 -2.40 9.83 -10.51
CA LEU A 135 -3.83 9.57 -10.55
C LEU A 135 -4.15 8.09 -10.43
N ASN A 136 -3.52 7.24 -11.27
CA ASN A 136 -3.75 5.81 -11.22
C ASN A 136 -3.31 5.19 -9.89
N PHE A 137 -2.24 5.71 -9.27
CA PHE A 137 -1.81 5.29 -7.94
C PHE A 137 -2.87 5.58 -6.87
N LEU A 138 -3.41 6.81 -6.84
CA LEU A 138 -4.46 7.16 -5.89
C LEU A 138 -5.75 6.36 -6.13
N ILE A 139 -6.11 6.13 -7.39
CA ILE A 139 -7.27 5.31 -7.76
C ILE A 139 -7.10 3.87 -7.28
N LEU A 140 -5.90 3.29 -7.45
CA LEU A 140 -5.62 1.93 -6.97
C LEU A 140 -5.77 1.84 -5.45
N LEU A 141 -5.22 2.80 -4.70
CA LEU A 141 -5.39 2.85 -3.24
C LEU A 141 -6.87 3.00 -2.83
N LEU A 142 -7.65 3.81 -3.53
CA LEU A 142 -9.08 3.99 -3.25
C LEU A 142 -9.88 2.71 -3.56
N ARG A 143 -9.51 1.96 -4.59
CA ARG A 143 -10.15 0.66 -4.88
C ARG A 143 -9.87 -0.36 -3.78
N GLU A 144 -8.67 -0.34 -3.21
CA GLU A 144 -8.25 -1.31 -2.20
C GLU A 144 -8.73 -0.99 -0.80
N SER A 145 -8.91 0.29 -0.50
CA SER A 145 -9.06 0.73 0.88
C SER A 145 -9.83 2.03 1.02
N GLY A 146 -10.40 2.54 -0.07
CA GLY A 146 -11.22 3.74 -0.03
C GLY A 146 -12.54 3.47 0.65
N GLU A 147 -13.01 4.48 1.38
CA GLU A 147 -14.35 4.54 1.93
C GLU A 147 -15.19 5.50 1.09
N LYS A 148 -16.51 5.29 1.08
CA LYS A 148 -17.44 6.13 0.32
C LYS A 148 -18.13 7.12 1.27
N THR A 149 -18.27 8.35 0.80
CA THR A 149 -19.28 9.31 1.25
C THR A 149 -20.40 9.37 0.21
N ASP A 150 -21.46 10.13 0.47
CA ASP A 150 -22.65 10.22 -0.41
C ASP A 150 -22.32 10.52 -1.88
N THR A 151 -21.23 11.26 -2.14
CA THR A 151 -20.85 11.69 -3.50
C THR A 151 -19.39 11.43 -3.87
N GLU A 152 -18.55 11.00 -2.92
CA GLU A 152 -17.08 10.97 -3.08
C GLU A 152 -16.45 9.72 -2.47
N CYS A 153 -15.18 9.49 -2.77
CA CYS A 153 -14.41 8.38 -2.20
C CYS A 153 -13.11 8.94 -1.59
N TYR A 154 -12.77 8.50 -0.38
CA TYR A 154 -11.58 8.96 0.34
C TYR A 154 -10.76 7.81 0.91
N LEU A 155 -9.46 8.06 1.11
CA LEU A 155 -8.58 7.13 1.81
C LEU A 155 -8.71 7.33 3.31
N PRO A 156 -9.09 6.31 4.11
CA PRO A 156 -9.31 6.42 5.56
C PRO A 156 -7.99 6.43 6.35
N TYR A 157 -6.92 6.92 5.73
CA TYR A 157 -5.60 7.06 6.34
C TYR A 157 -4.79 8.11 5.59
N PHE A 158 -3.86 8.72 6.33
CA PHE A 158 -2.91 9.64 5.76
C PHE A 158 -1.84 8.90 4.95
N ILE A 159 -1.47 9.46 3.80
CA ILE A 159 -0.29 9.06 3.04
C ILE A 159 0.53 10.31 2.73
N SER A 160 1.84 10.26 3.02
CA SER A 160 2.71 11.41 2.82
C SER A 160 3.07 11.59 1.35
N GLN A 161 3.41 12.83 0.96
CA GLN A 161 3.87 13.11 -0.40
C GLN A 161 5.22 12.43 -0.72
N ALA A 162 6.03 12.14 0.30
CA ALA A 162 7.25 11.36 0.15
C ALA A 162 6.94 9.89 -0.13
N GLN A 163 5.98 9.30 0.59
CA GLN A 163 5.50 7.93 0.35
C GLN A 163 4.93 7.79 -1.06
N ILE A 164 4.06 8.71 -1.49
CA ILE A 164 3.54 8.74 -2.87
C ILE A 164 4.68 8.83 -3.88
N GLY A 165 5.60 9.78 -3.69
CA GLY A 165 6.75 9.97 -4.59
C GLY A 165 7.59 8.70 -4.73
N SER A 166 7.92 8.06 -3.60
CA SER A 166 8.66 6.80 -3.58
C SER A 166 7.96 5.69 -4.35
N ALA A 167 6.62 5.58 -4.23
CA ALA A 167 5.84 4.54 -4.89
C ALA A 167 5.77 4.72 -6.42
N ILE A 168 5.70 5.96 -6.91
CA ILE A 168 5.49 6.23 -8.34
C ILE A 168 6.74 6.75 -9.08
N ARG A 169 7.92 6.57 -8.49
CA ARG A 169 9.21 7.05 -9.02
C ARG A 169 9.18 8.55 -9.33
N SER A 170 8.89 9.33 -8.30
CA SER A 170 8.94 10.79 -8.34
C SER A 170 9.45 11.34 -7.01
N ASN A 171 9.66 12.65 -6.92
CA ASN A 171 10.12 13.30 -5.70
C ASN A 171 8.98 14.08 -5.03
N ARG A 172 9.13 14.31 -3.72
CA ARG A 172 8.15 15.01 -2.88
C ARG A 172 7.72 16.36 -3.48
N VAL A 173 8.65 17.11 -4.07
CA VAL A 173 8.39 18.44 -4.66
C VAL A 173 7.44 18.32 -5.85
N THR A 174 7.72 17.38 -6.76
CA THR A 174 6.89 17.12 -7.93
C THR A 174 5.49 16.68 -7.51
N ILE A 175 5.39 15.74 -6.56
CA ILE A 175 4.09 15.29 -6.06
C ILE A 175 3.33 16.45 -5.41
N THR A 176 3.99 17.26 -4.58
CA THR A 176 3.35 18.41 -3.93
C THR A 176 2.73 19.36 -4.96
N ARG A 177 3.46 19.68 -6.03
CA ARG A 177 2.96 20.52 -7.13
C ARG A 177 1.76 19.89 -7.85
N LEU A 178 1.82 18.59 -8.13
CA LEU A 178 0.71 17.88 -8.80
C LEU A 178 -0.53 17.80 -7.90
N MET A 179 -0.36 17.57 -6.60
CA MET A 179 -1.46 17.56 -5.64
C MET A 179 -2.13 18.94 -5.52
N VAL A 180 -1.36 20.03 -5.55
CA VAL A 180 -1.91 21.40 -5.60
C VAL A 180 -2.73 21.59 -6.87
N LYS A 181 -2.18 21.24 -8.04
CA LYS A 181 -2.90 21.33 -9.33
C LYS A 181 -4.21 20.54 -9.33
N LEU A 182 -4.21 19.31 -8.81
CA LEU A 182 -5.41 18.48 -8.73
C LEU A 182 -6.47 19.06 -7.77
N ARG A 183 -6.04 19.76 -6.72
CA ARG A 183 -6.95 20.49 -5.82
C ARG A 183 -7.56 21.72 -6.48
N GLU A 184 -6.76 22.51 -7.20
CA GLU A 184 -7.25 23.66 -7.97
C GLU A 184 -8.28 23.25 -9.03
N GLN A 185 -8.13 22.06 -9.61
CA GLN A 185 -9.08 21.48 -10.56
C GLN A 185 -10.31 20.83 -9.90
N GLY A 186 -10.35 20.75 -8.57
CA GLY A 186 -11.41 20.10 -7.80
C GLY A 186 -11.46 18.59 -7.94
N VAL A 187 -10.40 17.95 -8.49
CA VAL A 187 -10.31 16.49 -8.59
C VAL A 187 -9.97 15.89 -7.22
N ILE A 188 -9.09 16.54 -6.48
CA ILE A 188 -8.79 16.20 -5.08
C ILE A 188 -9.42 17.25 -4.18
N VAL A 189 -10.19 16.80 -3.20
CA VAL A 189 -10.87 17.64 -2.22
C VAL A 189 -10.26 17.39 -0.85
N PRO A 190 -10.03 18.42 -0.01
CA PRO A 190 -9.61 18.20 1.36
C PRO A 190 -10.70 17.45 2.14
N HIS A 191 -10.31 16.41 2.88
CA HIS A 191 -11.17 15.69 3.80
C HIS A 191 -10.61 15.73 5.23
N ALA A 192 -11.40 15.29 6.20
CA ALA A 192 -10.99 15.20 7.61
C ALA A 192 -9.60 14.56 7.75
N ASN A 193 -8.83 15.03 8.72
CA ASN A 193 -7.48 14.53 9.03
C ASN A 193 -6.50 14.55 7.83
N ASN A 194 -6.71 15.45 6.87
CA ASN A 194 -5.89 15.60 5.66
C ASN A 194 -5.88 14.32 4.80
N PHE A 195 -6.96 13.56 4.85
CA PHE A 195 -7.19 12.42 3.98
C PHE A 195 -7.39 12.87 2.53
N ILE A 196 -6.97 12.02 1.60
CA ILE A 196 -7.14 12.27 0.17
C ILE A 196 -8.52 11.80 -0.22
N MET A 197 -9.35 12.74 -0.68
CA MET A 197 -10.66 12.48 -1.24
C MET A 197 -10.66 12.84 -2.71
N ILE A 198 -11.21 11.96 -3.55
CA ILE A 198 -11.31 12.16 -5.00
C ILE A 198 -12.78 12.29 -5.37
N SER A 199 -13.09 13.33 -6.14
CA SER A 199 -14.40 13.56 -6.73
C SER A 199 -14.51 12.79 -8.06
N PRO A 200 -15.32 11.71 -8.15
CA PRO A 200 -15.40 10.89 -9.36
C PRO A 200 -15.93 11.68 -10.57
N GLY A 201 -16.85 12.61 -10.33
CA GLY A 201 -17.40 13.48 -11.38
C GLY A 201 -16.34 14.41 -11.97
N LYS A 202 -15.53 15.06 -11.13
CA LYS A 202 -14.44 15.95 -11.59
C LYS A 202 -13.30 15.17 -12.24
N LEU A 203 -12.99 13.98 -11.73
CA LEU A 203 -12.02 13.08 -12.33
C LEU A 203 -12.41 12.71 -13.77
N TYR A 204 -13.67 12.32 -13.98
CA TYR A 204 -14.18 11.97 -15.30
C TYR A 204 -14.23 13.19 -16.24
N GLN A 205 -14.73 14.33 -15.77
CA GLN A 205 -14.81 15.56 -16.57
C GLN A 205 -13.43 16.06 -17.02
N THR A 206 -12.42 15.94 -16.16
CA THR A 206 -11.08 16.51 -16.42
C THR A 206 -10.17 15.55 -17.18
N TYR A 207 -10.26 14.25 -16.90
CA TYR A 207 -9.30 13.25 -17.39
C TYR A 207 -9.95 12.07 -18.13
N GLY A 208 -11.29 12.01 -18.20
CA GLY A 208 -12.01 10.88 -18.81
C GLY A 208 -11.90 9.58 -18.02
N ILE A 209 -11.35 9.60 -16.81
CA ILE A 209 -11.12 8.40 -15.99
C ILE A 209 -12.35 8.13 -15.13
N ARG A 210 -12.84 6.88 -15.15
CA ARG A 210 -13.93 6.43 -14.29
C ARG A 210 -13.36 5.79 -13.03
N LEU A 211 -13.79 6.28 -11.87
CA LEU A 211 -13.61 5.56 -10.61
C LEU A 211 -14.70 4.48 -10.58
N GLU A 212 -14.36 3.26 -11.02
CA GLU A 212 -15.22 2.10 -10.76
C GLU A 212 -15.39 1.99 -9.24
N THR A 213 -16.65 2.05 -8.80
CA THR A 213 -16.97 1.90 -7.38
C THR A 213 -16.44 0.56 -6.91
N ALA A 214 -15.69 0.55 -5.81
CA ALA A 214 -15.39 -0.69 -5.09
C ALA A 214 -16.72 -1.44 -4.83
N PRO A 215 -16.75 -2.78 -4.99
CA PRO A 215 -17.93 -3.59 -4.74
C PRO A 215 -18.53 -3.34 -3.35
#